data_AF-A0A4T0UV23-F1
#
_entry.id   AF-A0A4T0UV23-F1
#
_cell.length_a   1.000
_cell.length_b   1.000
_cell.length_c   1.000
_cell.angle_alpha   90.00
_cell.angle_beta   90.00
_cell.angle_gamma   90.00
#
_symmetry.space_group_name_H-M   'P 1'
#
loop_
_entity.id
_entity.type
_entity.pdbx_description
1 polymer ?
#
loop_
_entity_poly.entity_id
_entity_poly.type
_entity_poly.pdbx_seq_one_letter_code
_entity_poly.pdbx_strand_id
1 'polypeptide(L)'
;MSSEHTPAVVENKAIMSDKELREYRESLAHSYPTPGFSSVGVHLVLLVSVWLIIASYTIYSAGETGHFNALWSGALVTAVILPALWLRQVGPSAVAVGIGVVVGLAYILLGALMPHDSHVGQGSEIISGVLIVIGFVLSLDTKNGGDATSINAPTH
;
A
#
# COMPACT_ATOMS: atom_id res chain seq x y z
N MET A 1 67.99 22.85 25.85
CA MET A 1 66.83 22.70 26.76
C MET A 1 65.61 23.25 26.06
N SER A 2 64.57 22.43 25.95
CA SER A 2 63.18 22.74 25.56
C SER A 2 62.98 23.21 24.10
N SER A 3 62.07 22.63 23.30
CA SER A 3 60.79 22.05 23.69
C SER A 3 60.36 20.90 22.78
N GLU A 4 59.81 19.87 23.42
CA GLU A 4 58.82 18.94 22.88
C GLU A 4 57.66 19.73 22.24
N HIS A 5 57.17 19.29 21.08
CA HIS A 5 55.74 19.35 20.74
C HIS A 5 55.40 18.35 19.63
N THR A 6 55.17 17.12 20.04
CA THR A 6 54.05 16.30 19.52
C THR A 6 53.14 16.17 20.74
N PRO A 7 51.79 16.28 20.69
CA PRO A 7 50.94 15.64 19.67
C PRO A 7 49.57 16.33 19.40
N ALA A 8 49.12 16.41 18.14
CA ALA A 8 47.69 16.66 17.87
C ALA A 8 47.32 16.36 16.40
N VAL A 9 47.63 15.16 15.92
CA VAL A 9 46.75 14.53 14.91
C VAL A 9 45.52 14.06 15.68
N VAL A 10 44.77 15.03 16.21
CA VAL A 10 43.48 14.83 16.85
C VAL A 10 42.54 14.46 15.72
N GLU A 11 42.32 13.15 15.58
CA GLU A 11 41.00 12.56 15.68
C GLU A 11 39.84 13.49 15.27
N ASN A 12 39.86 13.98 14.03
CA ASN A 12 38.74 14.74 13.47
C ASN A 12 37.95 13.81 12.56
N LYS A 13 37.53 12.68 13.14
CA LYS A 13 36.63 11.72 12.51
C LYS A 13 35.23 12.04 13.01
N ALA A 14 34.47 12.71 12.14
CA ALA A 14 33.01 12.66 12.10
C ALA A 14 32.24 13.23 13.30
N ILE A 15 32.43 14.53 13.60
CA ILE A 15 31.33 15.33 14.16
C ILE A 15 30.73 16.08 12.99
N MET A 16 29.93 15.37 12.19
CA MET A 16 29.05 16.03 11.22
C MET A 16 28.15 16.96 12.02
N SER A 17 28.16 18.25 11.69
CA SER A 17 27.37 19.26 12.40
C SER A 17 25.89 18.89 12.34
N ASP A 18 25.11 19.19 13.39
CA ASP A 18 23.66 18.96 13.39
C ASP A 18 22.97 19.55 12.14
N LYS A 19 23.54 20.64 11.61
CA LYS A 19 23.10 21.27 10.36
C LYS A 19 23.36 20.40 9.13
N GLU A 20 24.55 19.81 9.02
CA GLU A 20 24.91 18.91 7.93
C GLU A 20 24.13 17.60 8.01
N LEU A 21 23.88 17.08 9.21
CA LEU A 21 23.00 15.93 9.44
C LEU A 21 21.56 16.22 9.00
N ARG A 22 21.08 17.45 9.24
CA ARG A 22 19.75 17.89 8.82
C ARG A 22 19.66 18.05 7.31
N GLU A 23 20.64 18.70 6.69
CA GLU A 23 20.74 18.83 5.21
C GLU A 23 20.89 17.45 4.53
N TYR A 24 21.64 16.54 5.15
CA TYR A 24 21.77 15.16 4.67
C TYR A 24 20.46 14.37 4.81
N ARG A 25 19.72 14.53 5.91
CA ARG A 25 18.37 13.95 6.06
C ARG A 25 17.36 14.54 5.10
N GLU A 26 17.39 15.86 4.89
CA GLU A 26 16.49 16.54 3.96
C GLU A 26 16.79 16.14 2.50
N SER A 27 18.07 15.98 2.13
CA SER A 27 18.45 15.47 0.81
C SER A 27 18.13 13.99 0.60
N LEU A 28 18.24 13.15 1.63
CA LEU A 28 17.77 11.76 1.61
C LEU A 28 16.25 11.67 1.53
N ALA A 29 15.50 12.51 2.25
CA ALA A 29 14.05 12.56 2.20
C ALA A 29 13.52 13.01 0.83
N HIS A 30 14.27 13.88 0.13
CA HIS A 30 14.01 14.22 -1.26
C HIS A 30 14.33 13.07 -2.24
N SER A 31 15.33 12.26 -1.94
CA SER A 31 15.80 11.19 -2.84
C SER A 31 15.02 9.88 -2.70
N TYR A 32 14.41 9.64 -1.54
CA TYR A 32 13.56 8.49 -1.27
C TYR A 32 12.27 8.97 -0.60
N PRO A 33 11.25 9.40 -1.38
CA PRO A 33 9.93 9.59 -0.82
C PRO A 33 9.52 8.26 -0.17
N THR A 34 9.46 8.23 1.16
CA THR A 34 9.00 7.05 1.89
C THR A 34 7.63 6.69 1.33
N PRO A 35 7.39 5.46 0.87
CA PRO A 35 6.09 5.08 0.34
C PRO A 35 5.06 5.30 1.45
N GLY A 36 4.22 6.33 1.28
CA GLY A 36 3.16 6.62 2.23
C GLY A 36 2.23 5.42 2.40
N PHE A 37 1.48 5.38 3.49
CA PHE A 37 0.49 4.33 3.75
C PHE A 37 -0.46 4.11 2.57
N SER A 38 -0.73 5.16 1.79
CA SER A 38 -1.48 5.08 0.53
C SER A 38 -0.89 4.09 -0.48
N SER A 39 0.43 4.08 -0.66
CA SER A 39 1.12 3.15 -1.55
C SER A 39 1.05 1.71 -1.02
N VAL A 40 1.23 1.52 0.29
CA VAL A 40 1.14 0.20 0.94
C VAL A 40 -0.25 -0.41 0.75
N GLY A 41 -1.30 0.40 0.94
CA GLY A 41 -2.69 -0.02 0.73
C GLY A 41 -2.96 -0.50 -0.70
N VAL A 42 -2.54 0.29 -1.70
CA VAL A 42 -2.70 -0.06 -3.11
C VAL A 42 -1.96 -1.35 -3.46
N HIS A 43 -0.72 -1.54 -3.00
CA HIS A 43 0.05 -2.75 -3.26
C HIS A 43 -0.59 -3.98 -2.60
N LEU A 44 -1.11 -3.84 -1.38
CA LEU A 44 -1.85 -4.91 -0.70
C LEU A 44 -3.06 -5.35 -1.54
N VAL A 45 -3.88 -4.41 -2.02
CA VAL A 45 -5.06 -4.74 -2.84
C VAL A 45 -4.66 -5.43 -4.14
N LEU A 46 -3.58 -4.99 -4.79
CA LEU A 46 -3.07 -5.65 -6.01
C LEU A 46 -2.59 -7.08 -5.73
N LEU A 47 -1.87 -7.30 -4.64
CA LEU A 47 -1.43 -8.65 -4.24
C LEU A 47 -2.62 -9.57 -3.95
N VAL A 48 -3.64 -9.08 -3.24
CA VAL A 48 -4.87 -9.84 -3.00
C VAL A 48 -5.60 -10.13 -4.30
N SER A 49 -5.60 -9.20 -5.26
CA SER A 49 -6.20 -9.41 -6.57
C SER A 49 -5.49 -10.52 -7.35
N VAL A 50 -4.15 -10.56 -7.31
CA VAL A 50 -3.37 -11.66 -7.90
C VAL A 50 -3.70 -12.98 -7.22
N TRP A 51 -3.80 -13.00 -5.89
CA TRP A 51 -4.22 -14.18 -5.14
C TRP A 51 -5.61 -14.66 -5.56
N LEU A 52 -6.59 -13.76 -5.67
CA LEU A 52 -7.96 -14.10 -6.08
C LEU A 52 -8.01 -14.69 -7.50
N ILE A 53 -7.19 -14.18 -8.43
CA ILE A 53 -7.04 -14.78 -9.76
C ILE A 53 -6.53 -16.22 -9.61
N ILE A 54 -5.45 -16.45 -8.87
CA ILE A 54 -4.90 -17.79 -8.66
C ILE A 54 -5.93 -18.71 -8.01
N ALA A 55 -6.60 -18.25 -6.94
CA ALA A 55 -7.62 -18.97 -6.21
C ALA A 55 -8.81 -19.38 -7.10
N SER A 56 -9.20 -18.52 -8.06
CA SER A 56 -10.25 -18.84 -9.03
C SER A 56 -9.93 -20.06 -9.89
N TYR A 57 -8.65 -20.31 -10.18
CA TYR A 57 -8.19 -21.47 -10.95
C TYR A 57 -7.83 -22.68 -10.09
N THR A 58 -7.42 -22.49 -8.84
CA THR A 58 -6.88 -23.58 -7.99
C THR A 58 -7.84 -24.07 -6.92
N ILE A 59 -8.67 -23.19 -6.36
CA ILE A 59 -9.58 -23.51 -5.25
C ILE A 59 -11.01 -23.73 -5.77
N TYR A 60 -11.42 -22.97 -6.80
CA TYR A 60 -12.80 -22.96 -7.31
C TYR A 60 -13.02 -23.74 -8.62
N SER A 61 -12.00 -24.41 -9.15
CA SER A 61 -12.07 -25.07 -10.47
C SER A 61 -12.77 -26.45 -10.49
N ALA A 62 -13.20 -26.98 -9.35
CA ALA A 62 -13.62 -28.39 -9.23
C ALA A 62 -15.07 -28.66 -8.77
N GLY A 63 -15.92 -27.63 -8.58
CA GLY A 63 -17.32 -27.82 -8.12
C GLY A 63 -18.38 -27.72 -9.23
N GLU A 64 -19.60 -28.24 -8.99
CA GLU A 64 -20.78 -28.12 -9.88
C GLU A 64 -21.13 -26.66 -10.25
N THR A 65 -20.62 -25.69 -9.48
CA THR A 65 -20.74 -24.23 -9.65
C THR A 65 -19.62 -23.58 -10.46
N GLY A 66 -18.60 -24.34 -10.91
CA GLY A 66 -17.31 -23.82 -11.38
C GLY A 66 -17.35 -22.88 -12.60
N HIS A 67 -18.28 -23.07 -13.54
CA HIS A 67 -18.41 -22.18 -14.71
C HIS A 67 -19.17 -20.88 -14.39
N PHE A 68 -20.20 -20.94 -13.53
CA PHE A 68 -20.94 -19.75 -13.09
C PHE A 68 -20.08 -18.89 -12.16
N ASN A 69 -19.21 -19.53 -11.37
CA ASN A 69 -18.25 -18.85 -10.51
C ASN A 69 -17.15 -18.11 -11.30
N ALA A 70 -16.68 -18.62 -12.45
CA ALA A 70 -15.56 -17.99 -13.17
C ALA A 70 -15.88 -16.59 -13.73
N LEU A 71 -17.08 -16.40 -14.29
CA LEU A 71 -17.54 -15.10 -14.78
C LEU A 71 -17.78 -14.12 -13.62
N TRP A 72 -18.39 -14.60 -12.53
CA TRP A 72 -18.69 -13.80 -11.36
C TRP A 72 -17.42 -13.42 -10.57
N SER A 73 -16.47 -14.35 -10.45
CA SER A 73 -15.17 -14.13 -9.83
C SER A 73 -14.34 -13.14 -10.66
N GLY A 74 -14.38 -13.24 -11.99
CA GLY A 74 -13.72 -12.27 -12.88
C GLY A 74 -14.29 -10.86 -12.72
N ALA A 75 -15.62 -10.73 -12.62
CA ALA A 75 -16.28 -9.43 -12.40
C ALA A 75 -15.91 -8.82 -11.04
N LEU A 76 -15.94 -9.61 -9.97
CA LEU A 76 -15.54 -9.17 -8.63
C LEU A 76 -14.07 -8.75 -8.57
N VAL A 77 -13.16 -9.56 -9.12
CA VAL A 77 -11.74 -9.23 -9.19
C VAL A 77 -11.52 -7.94 -9.97
N THR A 78 -12.23 -7.74 -11.08
CA THR A 78 -12.17 -6.51 -11.86
C THR A 78 -12.68 -5.30 -11.05
N ALA A 79 -13.76 -5.49 -10.28
CA ALA A 79 -14.30 -4.46 -9.39
C ALA A 79 -13.34 -4.07 -8.26
N VAL A 80 -12.39 -4.93 -7.89
CA VAL A 80 -11.30 -4.62 -6.94
C VAL A 80 -10.11 -3.96 -7.64
N ILE A 81 -9.70 -4.48 -8.80
CA ILE A 81 -8.51 -3.99 -9.52
C ILE A 81 -8.71 -2.58 -10.05
N LEU A 82 -9.88 -2.26 -10.63
CA LEU A 82 -10.10 -0.96 -11.26
C LEU A 82 -9.96 0.22 -10.29
N PRO A 83 -10.59 0.22 -9.10
CA PRO A 83 -10.38 1.28 -8.12
C PRO A 83 -8.95 1.31 -7.57
N ALA A 84 -8.29 0.16 -7.41
CA ALA A 84 -6.89 0.11 -6.96
C ALA A 84 -5.94 0.74 -8.00
N LEU A 85 -6.15 0.47 -9.29
CA LEU A 85 -5.41 1.10 -10.39
C LEU A 85 -5.71 2.60 -10.48
N TRP A 86 -6.96 3.00 -10.27
CA TRP A 86 -7.33 4.43 -10.19
C TRP A 86 -6.55 5.12 -9.08
N LEU A 87 -6.54 4.55 -7.86
CA LEU A 87 -5.80 5.10 -6.73
C LEU A 87 -4.30 5.20 -7.02
N ARG A 88 -3.75 4.22 -7.75
CA ARG A 88 -2.35 4.22 -8.17
C ARG A 88 -2.01 5.32 -9.19
N GLN A 89 -2.89 5.56 -10.16
CA GLN A 89 -2.61 6.43 -11.31
C GLN A 89 -3.06 7.88 -11.09
N VAL A 90 -4.24 8.07 -10.51
CA VAL A 90 -4.89 9.38 -10.35
C VAL A 90 -4.68 9.93 -8.94
N GLY A 91 -4.50 9.05 -7.95
CA GLY A 91 -4.32 9.42 -6.55
C GLY A 91 -5.56 9.14 -5.68
N PRO A 92 -5.52 9.57 -4.40
CA PRO A 92 -6.49 9.20 -3.38
C PRO A 92 -7.90 9.71 -3.74
N SER A 93 -8.87 8.79 -3.77
CA SER A 93 -10.27 9.06 -4.11
C SER A 93 -11.19 8.32 -3.13
N ALA A 94 -12.01 9.08 -2.40
CA ALA A 94 -12.99 8.52 -1.48
C ALA A 94 -14.01 7.63 -2.19
N VAL A 95 -14.35 7.94 -3.45
CA VAL A 95 -15.25 7.12 -4.29
C VAL A 95 -14.60 5.79 -4.61
N ALA A 96 -13.33 5.79 -5.05
CA ALA A 96 -12.61 4.55 -5.37
C ALA A 96 -12.47 3.65 -4.12
N VAL A 97 -12.18 4.25 -2.97
CA VAL A 97 -12.12 3.53 -1.69
C VAL A 97 -13.48 3.01 -1.27
N GLY A 98 -14.55 3.81 -1.40
CA GLY A 98 -15.91 3.38 -1.09
C GLY A 98 -16.34 2.17 -1.90
N ILE A 99 -16.08 2.19 -3.22
CA ILE A 99 -16.33 1.03 -4.11
C ILE A 99 -15.52 -0.18 -3.62
N GLY A 100 -14.22 0.00 -3.37
CA GLY A 100 -13.35 -1.08 -2.90
C GLY A 100 -13.79 -1.70 -1.57
N VAL A 101 -14.22 -0.88 -0.62
CA VAL A 101 -14.75 -1.35 0.68
C VAL A 101 -16.05 -2.12 0.49
N VAL A 102 -16.98 -1.62 -0.32
CA VAL A 102 -18.24 -2.33 -0.61
C VAL A 102 -17.97 -3.70 -1.23
N VAL A 103 -17.04 -3.78 -2.19
CA VAL A 103 -16.65 -5.06 -2.81
C VAL A 103 -15.97 -5.99 -1.81
N GLY A 104 -15.08 -5.47 -0.95
CA GLY A 104 -14.46 -6.26 0.12
C GLY A 104 -15.47 -6.81 1.13
N LEU A 105 -16.47 -6.02 1.52
CA LEU A 105 -17.57 -6.48 2.37
C LEU A 105 -18.43 -7.54 1.68
N ALA A 106 -18.68 -7.40 0.38
CA ALA A 106 -19.38 -8.42 -0.40
C ALA A 106 -18.63 -9.77 -0.37
N TYR A 107 -17.29 -9.76 -0.48
CA TYR A 107 -16.47 -10.96 -0.33
C TYR A 107 -16.59 -11.61 1.06
N ILE A 108 -16.59 -10.80 2.13
CA ILE A 108 -16.76 -11.31 3.49
C ILE A 108 -18.14 -11.95 3.66
N LEU A 109 -19.19 -11.31 3.14
CA LEU A 109 -20.56 -11.83 3.20
C LEU A 109 -20.71 -13.10 2.37
N LEU A 110 -20.10 -13.17 1.18
CA LEU A 110 -20.08 -14.39 0.37
C LEU A 110 -19.41 -15.53 1.15
N GLY A 111 -18.23 -15.29 1.71
CA GLY A 111 -17.52 -16.27 2.55
C GLY A 111 -18.30 -16.72 3.80
N ALA A 112 -19.12 -15.83 4.36
CA ALA A 112 -19.87 -16.11 5.57
C ALA A 112 -21.23 -16.79 5.32
N LEU A 113 -21.87 -16.49 4.18
CA LEU A 113 -23.28 -16.84 3.94
C LEU A 113 -23.46 -17.86 2.81
N MET A 114 -22.51 -18.00 1.89
CA MET A 114 -22.63 -18.96 0.80
C MET A 114 -22.16 -20.36 1.22
N PRO A 115 -22.80 -21.42 0.69
CA PRO A 115 -22.29 -22.76 0.83
C PRO A 115 -20.91 -22.89 0.19
N HIS A 116 -19.99 -23.55 0.88
CA HIS A 116 -18.65 -23.81 0.38
C HIS A 116 -18.33 -25.29 0.43
N ASP A 117 -17.69 -25.76 -0.63
CA ASP A 117 -17.25 -27.16 -0.74
C ASP A 117 -16.07 -27.46 0.19
N SER A 118 -15.38 -26.42 0.70
CA SER A 118 -14.28 -26.57 1.65
C SER A 118 -14.12 -25.35 2.56
N HIS A 119 -13.64 -25.60 3.79
CA HIS A 119 -13.22 -24.54 4.72
C HIS A 119 -12.08 -23.66 4.18
N VAL A 120 -11.30 -24.17 3.22
CA VAL A 120 -10.21 -23.43 2.57
C VAL A 120 -10.75 -22.35 1.63
N GLY A 121 -11.77 -22.65 0.83
CA GLY A 121 -12.47 -21.66 0.00
C GLY A 121 -13.11 -20.56 0.85
N GLN A 122 -13.84 -20.99 1.89
CA GLN A 122 -14.44 -20.09 2.88
C GLN A 122 -13.42 -19.11 3.47
N GLY A 123 -12.34 -19.64 4.03
CA GLY A 123 -11.30 -18.83 4.65
C GLY A 123 -10.64 -17.87 3.66
N SER A 124 -10.38 -18.34 2.43
CA SER A 124 -9.77 -17.52 1.38
C SER A 124 -10.65 -16.32 1.01
N GLU A 125 -11.96 -16.48 0.89
CA GLU A 125 -12.90 -15.38 0.60
C GLU A 125 -12.95 -14.36 1.73
N ILE A 126 -13.13 -14.83 2.97
CA ILE A 126 -13.21 -13.94 4.14
C ILE A 126 -11.91 -13.16 4.32
N ILE A 127 -10.76 -13.85 4.29
CA ILE A 127 -9.45 -13.21 4.47
C ILE A 127 -9.19 -12.21 3.34
N SER A 128 -9.46 -12.58 2.08
CA SER A 128 -9.27 -11.67 0.95
C SER A 128 -10.16 -10.43 1.08
N GLY A 129 -11.44 -10.60 1.45
CA GLY A 129 -12.36 -9.49 1.67
C GLY A 129 -11.88 -8.54 2.78
N VAL A 130 -11.39 -9.08 3.90
CA VAL A 130 -10.80 -8.28 4.98
C VAL A 130 -9.57 -7.50 4.51
N LEU A 131 -8.66 -8.16 3.78
CA LEU A 131 -7.45 -7.52 3.27
C LEU A 131 -7.76 -6.44 2.22
N ILE A 132 -8.79 -6.63 1.38
CA ILE A 132 -9.28 -5.63 0.45
C ILE A 132 -9.76 -4.38 1.20
N VAL A 133 -10.62 -4.56 2.22
CA VAL A 133 -11.12 -3.44 3.04
C VAL A 133 -9.97 -2.69 3.69
N ILE A 134 -9.04 -3.41 4.34
CA ILE A 134 -7.86 -2.80 4.97
C ILE A 134 -7.02 -2.05 3.95
N GLY A 135 -6.72 -2.66 2.80
CA GLY A 135 -5.90 -2.04 1.76
C GLY A 135 -6.52 -0.75 1.20
N PHE A 136 -7.83 -0.74 0.95
CA PHE A 136 -8.52 0.46 0.49
C PHE A 136 -8.62 1.54 1.57
N VAL A 137 -8.86 1.19 2.84
CA VAL A 137 -8.86 2.16 3.95
C VAL A 137 -7.47 2.77 4.14
N LEU A 138 -6.40 1.97 4.11
CA LEU A 138 -5.02 2.45 4.15
C LEU A 138 -4.69 3.37 2.96
N SER A 139 -5.36 3.17 1.82
CA SER A 139 -5.20 3.99 0.63
C SER A 139 -5.71 5.44 0.80
N LEU A 140 -6.56 5.71 1.80
CA LEU A 140 -7.02 7.06 2.16
C LEU A 140 -5.99 7.87 2.94
N ASP A 141 -5.05 7.22 3.64
CA ASP A 141 -4.13 7.94 4.51
C ASP A 141 -3.10 8.72 3.68
N THR A 142 -3.36 10.03 3.59
CA THR A 142 -2.60 11.05 2.86
C THR A 142 -1.68 11.84 3.79
N LYS A 143 -1.39 11.35 5.00
CA LYS A 143 -0.37 11.97 5.83
C LYS A 143 1.03 11.60 5.34
N ASN A 144 1.50 12.31 4.32
CA ASN A 144 2.80 12.99 4.25
C ASN A 144 3.25 13.23 2.80
N GLY A 145 3.42 14.51 2.42
CA GLY A 145 4.37 14.87 1.35
C GLY A 145 3.99 15.95 0.33
N GLY A 146 3.02 16.85 0.59
CA GLY A 146 2.55 17.78 -0.46
C GLY A 146 2.29 19.25 -0.12
N ASP A 147 2.18 19.66 1.15
CA ASP A 147 1.84 21.06 1.48
C ASP A 147 3.07 21.88 1.89
N ALA A 148 4.05 21.97 0.99
CA ALA A 148 5.15 22.93 1.06
C ALA A 148 5.08 23.98 -0.07
N THR A 149 3.89 24.24 -0.62
CA THR A 149 3.67 25.28 -1.64
C THR A 149 2.63 26.29 -1.17
N SER A 150 2.95 27.06 -0.12
CA SER A 150 2.30 28.35 0.13
C SER A 150 3.11 29.35 0.96
N ILE A 151 4.45 29.23 1.01
CA ILE A 151 5.27 30.35 1.50
C ILE A 151 5.70 31.19 0.30
N ASN A 152 4.99 32.30 0.16
CA ASN A 152 5.09 33.34 -0.85
C ASN A 152 6.51 33.59 -1.39
N ALA A 153 6.55 33.70 -2.73
CA ALA A 153 7.65 34.25 -3.49
C ALA A 153 8.02 35.67 -3.02
N PRO A 154 9.30 36.07 -3.06
CA PRO A 154 9.69 37.45 -2.84
C PRO A 154 9.23 38.29 -4.03
N THR A 155 8.27 39.18 -3.80
CA THR A 155 8.04 40.32 -4.71
C THR A 155 9.08 41.39 -4.40
N HIS A 156 9.73 41.84 -5.47
CA HIS A 156 10.70 42.94 -5.55
C HIS A 156 10.37 44.17 -4.70
#